data_AF-A0A4Q3BAE4-F1
#
_entry.id   AF-A0A4Q3BAE4-F1
#
_cell.length_a   1.000
_cell.length_b   1.000
_cell.length_c   1.000
_cell.angle_alpha   90.00
_cell.angle_beta   90.00
_cell.angle_gamma   90.00
#
_symmetry.space_group_name_H-M   'P 1'
#
loop_
_entity.id
_entity.type
_entity.pdbx_description
1 polymer ?
#
loop_
_entity_poly.entity_id
_entity_poly.type
_entity_poly.pdbx_seq_one_letter_code
_entity_poly.pdbx_strand_id
1 'polypeptide(L)'
;MFKIILKKIGIITVSDVEVYKEKLFFSIRLPRVFLGILVGFALSISGAILQGLFKNPLSDPSLIGTSSGAVAAVVIFIILGTKIAALKWLGATLGIFALPV
;
A
#
# COMPACT_ATOMS: atom_id res chain seq x y z
N MET A 1 -22.69 -6.74 -5.29
CA MET A 1 -21.35 -6.36 -5.79
C MET A 1 -21.34 -6.33 -7.31
N PHE A 2 -21.79 -7.40 -7.99
CA PHE A 2 -22.03 -7.41 -9.44
C PHE A 2 -22.99 -6.31 -9.94
N LYS A 3 -24.00 -5.92 -9.14
CA LYS A 3 -24.94 -4.82 -9.47
C LYS A 3 -24.27 -3.45 -9.71
N ILE A 4 -23.16 -3.14 -9.04
CA ILE A 4 -22.42 -1.88 -9.23
C ILE A 4 -21.63 -1.90 -10.55
N ILE A 5 -21.12 -3.08 -10.93
CA ILE A 5 -20.45 -3.30 -12.20
C ILE A 5 -21.46 -3.20 -13.36
N LEU A 6 -22.68 -3.74 -13.21
CA LEU A 6 -23.77 -3.61 -14.19
C LEU A 6 -24.32 -2.16 -14.31
N LYS A 7 -24.31 -1.37 -13.23
CA LYS A 7 -24.72 0.04 -13.28
C LYS A 7 -23.79 0.87 -14.18
N LYS A 8 -22.48 0.62 -14.15
CA LYS A 8 -21.50 1.29 -15.02
C LYS A 8 -21.64 0.92 -16.51
N ILE A 9 -22.36 -0.16 -16.80
CA ILE A 9 -22.75 -0.62 -18.15
C ILE A 9 -24.07 0.03 -18.63
N GLY A 10 -24.73 0.84 -17.80
CA GLY A 10 -25.82 1.74 -18.24
C GLY A 10 -27.23 1.14 -18.25
N ILE A 11 -27.47 -0.01 -17.61
CA ILE A 11 -28.76 -0.74 -17.71
C ILE A 11 -29.74 -0.45 -16.55
N ILE A 12 -29.30 0.14 -15.42
CA ILE A 12 -30.16 0.28 -14.23
C ILE A 12 -29.90 1.59 -13.48
N THR A 13 -30.96 2.37 -13.24
CA THR A 13 -30.94 3.60 -12.44
C THR A 13 -31.64 3.33 -11.11
N VAL A 14 -30.89 3.23 -10.01
CA VAL A 14 -31.45 3.01 -8.66
C VAL A 14 -30.80 3.93 -7.62
N SER A 15 -31.65 4.30 -6.66
CA SER A 15 -31.69 5.42 -5.72
C SER A 15 -30.51 5.59 -4.72
N ASP A 16 -30.47 6.75 -4.05
CA ASP A 16 -29.40 7.33 -3.22
C ASP A 16 -28.67 6.42 -2.20
N VAL A 17 -29.30 5.34 -1.72
CA VAL A 17 -28.68 4.37 -0.80
C VAL A 17 -27.58 3.53 -1.49
N GLU A 18 -27.59 3.41 -2.82
CA GLU A 18 -26.60 2.65 -3.59
C GLU A 18 -25.30 3.45 -3.88
N VAL A 19 -25.33 4.78 -3.82
CA VAL A 19 -24.21 5.68 -4.16
C VAL A 19 -23.04 5.55 -3.17
N TYR A 20 -23.32 5.42 -1.88
CA TYR A 20 -22.27 5.19 -0.86
C TYR A 20 -21.58 3.84 -1.04
N LYS A 21 -22.34 2.80 -1.42
CA LYS A 21 -21.80 1.46 -1.72
C LYS A 21 -20.92 1.48 -2.96
N GLU A 22 -21.27 2.26 -3.98
CA GLU A 22 -20.48 2.45 -5.20
C GLU A 22 -19.14 3.14 -4.90
N LYS A 23 -19.16 4.27 -4.17
CA LYS A 23 -17.92 4.97 -3.76
C LYS A 23 -17.02 4.07 -2.92
N LEU A 24 -17.54 3.36 -1.92
CA LEU A 24 -16.74 2.43 -1.10
C LEU A 24 -16.13 1.30 -1.95
N PHE A 25 -16.87 0.79 -2.94
CA PHE A 25 -16.37 -0.24 -3.83
C PHE A 25 -15.17 0.26 -4.66
N PHE A 26 -15.31 1.41 -5.32
CA PHE A 26 -14.25 1.98 -6.17
C PHE A 26 -13.08 2.56 -5.37
N SER A 27 -13.32 3.18 -4.23
CA SER A 27 -12.25 3.84 -3.44
C SER A 27 -11.49 2.89 -2.51
N ILE A 28 -12.09 1.78 -2.08
CA ILE A 28 -11.47 0.90 -1.07
C ILE A 28 -11.28 -0.52 -1.57
N ARG A 29 -12.33 -1.14 -2.13
CA ARG A 29 -12.28 -2.58 -2.47
C ARG A 29 -11.51 -2.84 -3.75
N LEU A 30 -11.81 -2.10 -4.81
CA LEU A 30 -11.16 -2.23 -6.11
C LEU A 30 -9.64 -2.05 -6.04
N PRO A 31 -9.08 -0.99 -5.41
CA PRO A 31 -7.63 -0.86 -5.29
C PRO A 31 -7.01 -1.99 -4.48
N ARG A 32 -7.68 -2.49 -3.44
CA ARG A 32 -7.17 -3.59 -2.61
C ARG A 32 -7.12 -4.92 -3.36
N VAL A 33 -8.13 -5.21 -4.19
CA VAL A 33 -8.12 -6.39 -5.08
C VAL A 33 -7.00 -6.29 -6.10
N PHE A 34 -6.84 -5.11 -6.73
CA PHE A 34 -5.80 -4.88 -7.72
C PHE A 34 -4.39 -5.03 -7.12
N LEU A 35 -4.14 -4.43 -5.96
CA LEU A 35 -2.90 -4.62 -5.20
C LEU A 35 -2.69 -6.10 -4.85
N GLY A 36 -3.72 -6.82 -4.42
CA GLY A 36 -3.63 -8.26 -4.12
C GLY A 36 -3.19 -9.08 -5.33
N ILE A 37 -3.74 -8.79 -6.52
CA ILE A 37 -3.36 -9.44 -7.77
C ILE A 37 -1.89 -9.15 -8.10
N LEU A 38 -1.47 -7.88 -8.04
CA LEU A 38 -0.09 -7.49 -8.35
C LEU A 38 0.92 -8.11 -7.39
N VAL A 39 0.64 -8.06 -6.08
CA VAL A 39 1.52 -8.63 -5.06
C VAL A 39 1.61 -10.14 -5.19
N GLY A 40 0.48 -10.83 -5.40
CA GLY A 40 0.46 -12.27 -5.62
C GLY A 40 1.27 -12.68 -6.85
N PHE A 41 1.09 -11.97 -7.98
CA PHE A 41 1.84 -12.22 -9.20
C PHE A 41 3.36 -12.04 -9.00
N ALA A 42 3.77 -10.95 -8.34
CA ALA A 42 5.18 -10.70 -8.04
C ALA A 42 5.79 -11.79 -7.13
N LEU A 43 5.07 -12.22 -6.09
CA LEU A 43 5.49 -13.28 -5.18
C LEU A 43 5.62 -14.64 -5.90
N SER A 44 4.65 -15.00 -6.75
CA SER A 44 4.70 -16.25 -7.52
C SER A 44 5.89 -16.29 -8.48
N ILE A 45 6.16 -15.19 -9.20
CA ILE A 45 7.32 -15.11 -10.10
C ILE A 45 8.62 -15.19 -9.31
N SER A 46 8.75 -14.41 -8.23
CA SER A 46 9.95 -14.44 -7.40
C SER A 46 10.21 -15.83 -6.83
N GLY A 47 9.17 -16.53 -6.37
CA GLY A 47 9.26 -17.90 -5.87
C GLY A 47 9.69 -18.90 -6.96
N ALA A 48 9.06 -18.86 -8.13
CA ALA A 48 9.41 -19.74 -9.25
C ALA A 48 10.86 -19.55 -9.71
N ILE A 49 11.34 -18.30 -9.79
CA ILE A 49 12.73 -17.98 -10.14
C ILE A 49 13.69 -18.50 -9.07
N LEU A 50 13.41 -18.26 -7.78
CA LEU A 50 14.30 -18.72 -6.70
C LEU A 50 14.36 -20.24 -6.62
N GLN A 51 13.21 -20.91 -6.71
CA GLN A 51 13.14 -22.37 -6.69
C GLN A 51 13.88 -22.96 -7.90
N GLY A 52 13.81 -22.32 -9.07
CA GLY A 52 14.57 -22.71 -10.27
C GLY A 52 16.08 -22.47 -10.13
N LEU A 53 16.49 -21.36 -9.53
CA LEU A 53 17.90 -20.99 -9.32
C LEU A 53 18.58 -21.97 -8.35
N PHE A 54 17.95 -22.23 -7.20
CA PHE A 54 18.48 -23.15 -6.19
C PHE A 54 18.19 -24.62 -6.49
N LYS A 55 17.39 -24.90 -7.53
CA LYS A 55 16.88 -26.24 -7.86
C LYS A 55 16.30 -26.95 -6.63
N ASN A 56 15.68 -26.18 -5.74
CA ASN A 56 15.13 -26.65 -4.48
C ASN A 56 13.68 -26.14 -4.35
N PRO A 57 12.68 -27.04 -4.38
CA PRO A 57 11.27 -26.65 -4.30
C PRO A 57 10.87 -26.06 -2.92
N LEU A 58 11.73 -26.17 -1.91
CA LEU A 58 11.53 -25.59 -0.57
C LEU A 58 12.14 -24.19 -0.40
N SER A 59 12.74 -23.61 -1.44
CA SER A 59 13.37 -22.29 -1.35
C SER A 59 12.33 -21.16 -1.40
N ASP A 60 12.20 -20.44 -0.29
CA ASP A 60 11.36 -19.24 -0.20
C ASP A 60 12.13 -17.96 -0.60
N PRO A 61 11.48 -17.02 -1.33
CA PRO A 61 12.11 -15.76 -1.74
C PRO A 61 12.52 -14.84 -0.58
N SER A 62 12.01 -15.10 0.62
CA SER A 62 12.41 -14.39 1.85
C SER A 62 13.83 -14.76 2.33
N LEU A 63 14.40 -15.87 1.87
CA LEU A 63 15.72 -16.36 2.30
C LEU A 63 16.89 -15.45 1.88
N ILE A 64 16.70 -14.61 0.85
CA ILE A 64 17.72 -13.65 0.38
C ILE A 64 17.76 -12.38 1.25
N GLY A 65 16.93 -12.29 2.30
CA GLY A 65 16.93 -11.16 3.25
C GLY A 65 16.11 -9.95 2.79
N THR A 66 15.36 -10.07 1.70
CA THR A 66 14.46 -9.03 1.16
C THR A 66 13.39 -8.61 2.18
N SER A 67 12.80 -9.57 2.90
CA SER A 67 11.80 -9.31 3.94
C SER A 67 12.40 -8.55 5.13
N SER A 68 13.54 -9.02 5.66
CA SER A 68 14.21 -8.38 6.79
C SER A 68 14.67 -6.95 6.45
N GLY A 69 15.16 -6.71 5.23
CA GLY A 69 15.52 -5.37 4.76
C GLY A 69 14.32 -4.43 4.64
N ALA A 70 13.19 -4.91 4.12
CA ALA A 70 11.96 -4.13 4.04
C ALA A 70 11.44 -3.74 5.43
N VAL A 71 11.41 -4.68 6.38
CA VAL A 71 11.00 -4.42 7.76
C VAL A 71 11.94 -3.41 8.43
N ALA A 72 13.25 -3.55 8.26
CA ALA A 72 14.23 -2.60 8.80
C ALA A 72 13.99 -1.17 8.27
N ALA A 73 13.78 -1.02 6.96
CA ALA A 73 13.48 0.27 6.35
C ALA A 73 12.18 0.89 6.89
N VAL A 74 11.11 0.09 7.03
CA VAL A 74 9.84 0.54 7.61
C VAL A 74 10.01 1.00 9.05
N VAL A 75 10.72 0.23 9.88
CA VAL A 75 10.97 0.58 11.28
C VAL A 75 11.80 1.87 11.39
N ILE A 76 12.87 1.99 10.61
CA ILE A 76 13.68 3.21 10.54
C ILE A 76 12.79 4.40 10.15
N PHE A 77 11.96 4.26 9.12
CA PHE A 77 11.07 5.31 8.67
C PHE A 77 10.04 5.72 9.73
N ILE A 78 9.44 4.77 10.44
CA ILE A 78 8.47 5.06 11.51
C ILE A 78 9.14 5.81 12.67
N ILE A 79 10.34 5.37 13.09
CA ILE A 79 11.04 5.96 14.24
C ILE A 79 11.62 7.33 13.89
N LEU A 80 12.30 7.46 12.76
CA LEU A 80 12.96 8.71 12.37
C LEU A 80 11.98 9.68 11.72
N GLY A 81 11.03 9.22 10.92
CA GLY A 81 10.06 10.08 10.23
C GLY A 81 9.23 10.92 11.20
N THR A 82 8.76 10.30 12.29
CA THR A 82 8.03 11.00 13.36
C THR A 82 8.91 12.02 14.09
N LYS A 83 10.17 11.68 14.39
CA LYS A 83 11.12 12.57 15.06
C LYS A 83 11.55 13.75 14.18
N ILE A 84 11.81 13.52 12.89
CA ILE A 84 12.17 14.56 11.92
C ILE A 84 10.98 15.50 11.70
N ALA A 85 9.76 14.97 11.58
CA ALA A 85 8.56 15.78 11.47
C ALA A 85 8.33 16.65 12.72
N ALA A 86 8.52 16.08 13.92
CA ALA A 86 8.42 16.82 15.17
C ALA A 86 9.50 17.91 15.30
N LEU A 87 10.75 17.61 14.97
CA LEU A 87 11.84 18.59 14.99
C LEU A 87 11.62 19.71 13.97
N LYS A 88 11.11 19.39 12.77
CA LYS A 88 10.70 20.39 11.78
C LYS A 88 9.59 21.30 12.28
N TRP A 89 8.59 20.74 12.98
CA TRP A 89 7.50 21.53 13.53
C TRP A 89 7.99 22.45 14.66
N LEU A 90 8.83 21.94 15.55
CA LEU A 90 9.46 22.73 16.62
C LEU A 90 10.40 23.82 16.08
N GLY A 91 11.19 23.50 15.05
CA GLY A 91 12.04 24.46 14.37
C GLY A 91 11.25 25.54 13.62
N ALA A 92 10.10 25.19 13.04
CA ALA A 92 9.20 26.16 12.42
C ALA A 92 8.56 27.09 13.47
N THR A 93 8.09 26.56 14.61
CA THR A 93 7.47 27.39 15.66
C THR A 93 8.49 28.28 16.37
N LEU A 94 9.68 27.77 16.69
CA LEU A 94 10.75 28.57 17.32
C LEU A 94 11.47 29.49 16.32
N GLY A 95 11.60 29.08 15.06
CA GLY A 95 12.22 29.88 14.00
C GLY A 95 11.43 31.13 13.62
N ILE A 96 10.09 31.10 13.78
CA ILE A 96 9.24 32.30 13.65
C ILE A 96 9.63 33.37 14.67
N PHE A 97 10.11 32.99 15.86
CA PHE A 97 10.59 33.94 16.88
C PHE A 97 12.05 34.36 16.70
N ALA A 98 12.80 33.70 15.80
CA ALA A 98 14.21 34.00 15.52
C ALA A 98 14.41 34.91 14.28
N LEU A 99 13.36 35.14 13.49
CA LEU A 99 13.36 36.16 12.44
C LEU A 99 13.29 37.55 13.11
N PRO A 100 14.21 38.49 12.79
CA PRO A 100 14.12 39.84 13.31
C PRO A 100 12.90 40.53 12.68
N VAL A 101 11.99 41.01 13.54
CA VAL A 101 10.94 41.97 13.17
C VAL A 101 11.58 43.34 12.95
#